data_AF-A0A7M3ZGF0-F1
#
_entry.id   AF-A0A7M3ZGF0-F1
#
_cell.length_a   1.000
_cell.length_b   1.000
_cell.length_c   1.000
_cell.angle_alpha   90.00
_cell.angle_beta   90.00
_cell.angle_gamma   90.00
#
_symmetry.space_group_name_H-M   'P 1'
#
loop_
_entity.id
_entity.type
_entity.pdbx_description
1 polymer ?
#
loop_
_entity_poly.entity_id
_entity_poly.type
_entity_poly.pdbx_seq_one_letter_code
_entity_poly.pdbx_strand_id
1 'polypeptide(L)'
;MPPLPGAPLPPLPAAPTPEPLPAAALPPSPLPPLPEANAMPPTPEPPQPEEAKNEYGDLWAKRSAKPLPQIYGAIDRLGSGESGSLLDRYSDRFGHSLDRDIIVLRKKEREEALNLARSAPVVELLDEEEPDRLTVVENKLRELKPLYKEAKSLGDKDALRELVPQLEELMAERRSLKGQTKSVQPSSDDDHSEDSEEVAEAEEMDDADVLFSQFFTIVNDLLGDELPEEAIETFLASDGFELFKEVGADPTSIDDERRGEFFKIIDEQLGNMPDSSISAFVESGEFAIYKQISEMYT
;
A
#
# COMPACT_ATOMS: atom_id res chain seq x y z
N MET A 1 28.17 -39.45 16.84
CA MET A 1 27.37 -40.46 16.11
C MET A 1 27.09 -39.92 14.72
N PRO A 2 27.40 -40.66 13.65
CA PRO A 2 27.05 -40.26 12.29
C PRO A 2 25.55 -40.56 12.02
N PRO A 3 24.84 -39.74 11.22
CA PRO A 3 23.45 -40.04 10.87
C PRO A 3 23.36 -41.14 9.81
N LEU A 4 22.32 -41.98 9.93
CA LEU A 4 22.05 -43.17 9.12
C LEU A 4 21.66 -42.84 7.66
N PRO A 5 21.96 -43.73 6.70
CA PRO A 5 21.49 -43.65 5.32
C PRO A 5 20.09 -44.26 5.18
N GLY A 6 19.14 -43.56 4.54
CA GLY A 6 17.89 -44.18 4.09
C GLY A 6 16.57 -43.42 4.26
N ALA A 7 16.55 -42.08 4.25
CA ALA A 7 15.28 -41.34 4.13
C ALA A 7 15.06 -40.88 2.67
N PRO A 8 13.85 -41.03 2.09
CA PRO A 8 13.55 -40.60 0.73
C PRO A 8 13.46 -39.07 0.65
N LEU A 9 14.02 -38.49 -0.41
CA LEU A 9 13.97 -37.06 -0.73
C LEU A 9 12.54 -36.65 -1.13
N PRO A 10 12.09 -35.41 -0.80
CA PRO A 10 10.82 -34.89 -1.28
C PRO A 10 10.84 -34.68 -2.81
N PRO A 11 9.69 -34.78 -3.51
CA PRO A 11 9.64 -34.65 -4.96
C PRO A 11 9.86 -33.19 -5.39
N LEU A 12 10.66 -33.01 -6.44
CA LEU A 12 10.87 -31.73 -7.12
C LEU A 12 9.62 -31.31 -7.90
N PRO A 13 9.34 -30.00 -8.05
CA PRO A 13 8.22 -29.52 -8.86
C PRO A 13 8.44 -29.83 -10.35
N ALA A 14 7.38 -30.28 -11.01
CA ALA A 14 7.38 -30.64 -12.42
C ALA A 14 7.56 -29.41 -13.34
N ALA A 15 8.42 -29.54 -14.35
CA ALA A 15 8.51 -28.59 -15.45
C ALA A 15 7.25 -28.70 -16.35
N PRO A 16 6.74 -27.60 -16.91
CA PRO A 16 5.60 -27.65 -17.82
C PRO A 16 6.00 -28.26 -19.18
N THR A 17 5.22 -29.24 -19.63
CA THR A 17 5.21 -29.83 -20.98
C THR A 17 4.64 -28.85 -22.02
N PRO A 18 5.12 -28.86 -23.28
CA PRO A 18 4.54 -28.04 -24.34
C PRO A 18 3.32 -28.72 -24.98
N GLU A 19 2.20 -28.00 -25.10
CA GLU A 19 1.02 -28.42 -25.86
C GLU A 19 1.04 -27.87 -27.31
N PRO A 20 0.32 -28.52 -28.25
CA PRO A 20 0.54 -28.35 -29.69
C PRO A 20 -0.28 -27.20 -30.32
N LEU A 21 0.25 -26.69 -31.43
CA LEU A 21 -0.33 -25.67 -32.31
C LEU A 21 -1.64 -26.13 -32.99
N PRO A 22 -2.63 -25.24 -33.18
CA PRO A 22 -3.57 -25.32 -34.28
C PRO A 22 -3.22 -24.29 -35.37
N ALA A 23 -3.26 -24.71 -36.64
CA ALA A 23 -3.05 -23.88 -37.81
C ALA A 23 -4.37 -23.41 -38.45
N ALA A 24 -4.25 -22.27 -39.16
CA ALA A 24 -5.06 -21.76 -40.29
C ALA A 24 -6.24 -20.80 -40.00
N ALA A 25 -5.87 -19.49 -39.97
CA ALA A 25 -6.29 -18.37 -40.84
C ALA A 25 -7.74 -18.23 -41.36
N LEU A 26 -8.28 -17.00 -41.25
CA LEU A 26 -9.02 -16.21 -42.28
C LEU A 26 -9.39 -14.79 -41.70
N PRO A 27 -9.79 -13.79 -42.51
CA PRO A 27 -9.04 -12.58 -42.95
C PRO A 27 -9.29 -11.27 -42.12
N PRO A 28 -8.52 -10.18 -42.35
CA PRO A 28 -8.62 -8.93 -41.56
C PRO A 28 -9.75 -7.99 -42.05
N SER A 29 -10.51 -7.41 -41.10
CA SER A 29 -11.40 -6.26 -41.31
C SER A 29 -10.68 -4.94 -41.00
N PRO A 30 -11.05 -3.82 -41.66
CA PRO A 30 -10.18 -2.65 -41.85
C PRO A 30 -10.22 -1.66 -40.67
N LEU A 31 -9.05 -1.15 -40.29
CA LEU A 31 -8.90 0.04 -39.43
C LEU A 31 -8.97 1.32 -40.27
N PRO A 32 -9.56 2.43 -39.77
CA PRO A 32 -9.56 3.75 -40.41
C PRO A 32 -8.16 4.40 -40.40
N PRO A 33 -7.87 5.33 -41.33
CA PRO A 33 -6.51 5.76 -41.66
C PRO A 33 -5.91 6.77 -40.66
N LEU A 34 -4.66 6.55 -40.26
CA LEU A 34 -3.76 7.60 -39.77
C LEU A 34 -3.20 8.39 -40.96
N PRO A 35 -3.21 9.74 -40.94
CA PRO A 35 -2.65 10.53 -42.03
C PRO A 35 -1.11 10.54 -42.02
N GLU A 36 -0.60 10.14 -43.18
CA GLU A 36 0.73 10.26 -43.82
C GLU A 36 1.86 11.00 -43.08
N ALA A 37 2.97 10.27 -42.89
CA ALA A 37 4.31 10.82 -43.03
C ALA A 37 5.19 9.83 -43.82
N ASN A 38 5.35 10.14 -45.11
CA ASN A 38 6.51 9.89 -45.96
C ASN A 38 7.32 8.58 -45.81
N ALA A 39 7.17 7.74 -46.84
CA ALA A 39 8.22 7.04 -47.60
C ALA A 39 9.50 6.61 -46.84
N MET A 40 9.61 5.30 -46.59
CA MET A 40 10.87 4.61 -46.33
C MET A 40 11.83 4.74 -47.54
N PRO A 41 13.13 4.98 -47.34
CA PRO A 41 14.16 4.36 -48.16
C PRO A 41 14.39 2.90 -47.72
N PRO A 42 14.85 2.01 -48.63
CA PRO A 42 15.02 0.59 -48.35
C PRO A 42 16.16 0.34 -47.35
N THR A 43 15.91 -0.53 -46.37
CA THR A 43 16.97 -1.13 -45.54
C THR A 43 17.83 -2.06 -46.42
N PRO A 44 19.16 -1.88 -46.50
CA PRO A 44 20.03 -2.80 -47.20
C PRO A 44 20.21 -4.11 -46.43
N GLU A 45 20.25 -5.21 -47.18
CA GLU A 45 20.71 -6.55 -46.76
C GLU A 45 22.16 -6.48 -46.23
N PRO A 46 22.56 -7.31 -45.23
CA PRO A 46 23.84 -7.16 -44.53
C PRO A 46 25.06 -7.29 -45.46
N PRO A 47 26.09 -6.45 -45.30
CA PRO A 47 27.38 -6.72 -45.94
C PRO A 47 27.96 -8.00 -45.33
N GLN A 48 28.29 -8.96 -46.21
CA GLN A 48 29.18 -10.06 -45.84
C GLN A 48 30.48 -9.48 -45.27
N PRO A 49 31.13 -10.15 -44.30
CA PRO A 49 32.43 -9.70 -43.83
C PRO A 49 33.40 -9.74 -45.01
N GLU A 50 33.76 -8.58 -45.53
CA GLU A 50 34.91 -8.46 -46.42
C GLU A 50 36.12 -8.96 -45.65
N GLU A 51 36.82 -9.93 -46.25
CA GLU A 51 38.11 -10.40 -45.79
C GLU A 51 39.05 -9.20 -45.72
N ALA A 52 39.18 -8.61 -44.53
CA ALA A 52 40.30 -7.74 -44.22
C ALA A 52 41.56 -8.57 -44.46
N LYS A 53 42.17 -8.39 -45.63
CA LYS A 53 43.54 -8.83 -45.88
C LYS A 53 44.36 -8.25 -44.75
N ASN A 54 44.78 -9.11 -43.83
CA ASN A 54 45.61 -8.77 -42.69
C ASN A 54 47.03 -8.45 -43.20
N GLU A 55 47.19 -7.40 -44.00
CA GLU A 55 48.48 -6.95 -44.55
C GLU A 55 49.47 -6.64 -43.41
N TYR A 56 48.96 -6.19 -42.27
CA TYR A 56 49.76 -5.97 -41.06
C TYR A 56 50.20 -7.28 -40.37
N GLY A 57 49.38 -8.33 -40.49
CA GLY A 57 49.72 -9.67 -40.01
C GLY A 57 50.82 -10.33 -40.85
N ASP A 58 50.85 -10.06 -42.15
CA ASP A 58 51.86 -10.57 -43.07
C ASP A 58 53.27 -10.02 -42.79
N LEU A 59 53.39 -8.82 -42.20
CA LEU A 59 54.67 -8.25 -41.77
C LEU A 59 55.31 -8.99 -40.58
N TRP A 60 54.50 -9.70 -39.79
CA TRP A 60 54.93 -10.54 -38.66
C TRP A 60 54.79 -12.04 -38.94
N ALA A 61 54.25 -12.39 -40.12
CA ALA A 61 54.21 -13.76 -40.58
C ALA A 61 55.65 -14.29 -40.67
N LYS A 62 55.90 -15.38 -39.95
CA LYS A 62 57.22 -15.99 -39.75
C LYS A 62 57.88 -16.34 -41.09
N ARG A 63 58.71 -15.43 -41.63
CA ARG A 63 59.51 -15.63 -42.88
C ARG A 63 60.62 -16.69 -42.76
N SER A 64 60.67 -17.46 -41.67
CA SER A 64 61.63 -18.57 -41.54
C SER A 64 60.94 -19.84 -41.05
N ALA A 65 61.08 -20.94 -41.79
CA ALA A 65 60.71 -22.30 -41.37
C ALA A 65 61.58 -22.83 -40.21
N LYS A 66 62.62 -22.08 -39.82
CA LYS A 66 63.37 -22.32 -38.59
C LYS A 66 62.45 -21.98 -37.42
N PRO A 67 62.34 -22.82 -36.38
CA PRO A 67 61.57 -22.47 -35.19
C PRO A 67 62.08 -21.13 -34.69
N LEU A 68 61.16 -20.21 -34.37
CA LEU A 68 61.51 -18.89 -33.84
C LEU A 68 62.55 -19.13 -32.73
N PRO A 69 63.79 -18.60 -32.85
CA PRO A 69 64.76 -18.74 -31.78
C PRO A 69 64.07 -18.33 -30.49
N GLN A 70 64.23 -19.09 -29.42
CA GLN A 70 63.55 -18.81 -28.17
C GLN A 70 64.14 -17.50 -27.61
N ILE A 71 63.59 -16.35 -28.05
CA ILE A 71 64.15 -15.01 -27.90
C ILE A 71 64.38 -14.73 -26.41
N TYR A 72 63.40 -15.09 -25.57
CA TYR A 72 63.48 -14.99 -24.12
C TYR A 72 64.69 -15.72 -23.53
N GLY A 73 64.94 -16.97 -23.94
CA GLY A 73 66.08 -17.74 -23.45
C GLY A 73 67.43 -17.29 -24.01
N ALA A 74 67.45 -16.70 -25.21
CA ALA A 74 68.67 -16.13 -25.80
C ALA A 74 69.05 -14.79 -25.13
N ILE A 75 68.06 -13.95 -24.82
CA ILE A 75 68.27 -12.70 -24.09
C ILE A 75 68.71 -12.99 -22.65
N ASP A 76 68.18 -14.03 -22.02
CA ASP A 76 68.61 -14.50 -20.69
C ASP A 76 70.09 -14.90 -20.66
N ARG A 77 70.61 -15.45 -21.75
CA ARG A 77 72.03 -15.84 -21.88
C ARG A 77 72.95 -14.68 -22.26
N LEU A 78 72.42 -13.67 -22.92
CA LEU A 78 73.17 -12.49 -23.36
C LEU A 78 73.31 -11.46 -22.21
N GLY A 79 72.32 -11.39 -21.32
CA GLY A 79 72.40 -10.60 -20.10
C GLY A 79 73.26 -11.33 -19.06
N SER A 80 74.41 -10.76 -18.69
CA SER A 80 75.32 -11.24 -17.65
C SER A 80 74.55 -11.85 -16.47
N GLY A 81 74.83 -13.12 -16.15
CA GLY A 81 73.99 -14.06 -15.40
C GLY A 81 73.77 -13.80 -13.90
N GLU A 82 73.53 -12.56 -13.50
CA GLU A 82 73.28 -12.17 -12.10
C GLU A 82 71.85 -11.63 -11.87
N SER A 83 71.03 -11.46 -12.91
CA SER A 83 69.69 -10.85 -12.78
C SER A 83 68.59 -11.64 -13.50
N GLY A 84 68.30 -12.87 -13.06
CA GLY A 84 67.07 -13.59 -13.39
C GLY A 84 66.69 -13.73 -14.88
N SER A 85 65.50 -14.26 -15.14
CA SER A 85 64.94 -14.29 -16.50
C SER A 85 64.49 -12.89 -16.94
N LEU A 86 64.48 -12.59 -18.23
CA LEU A 86 63.96 -11.36 -18.83
C LEU A 86 62.52 -11.11 -18.39
N LEU A 87 61.72 -12.18 -18.28
CA LEU A 87 60.34 -12.12 -17.82
C LEU A 87 60.24 -11.71 -16.34
N ASP A 88 61.19 -12.18 -15.52
CA ASP A 88 61.32 -11.84 -14.10
C ASP A 88 61.69 -10.35 -13.93
N ARG A 89 62.68 -9.87 -14.69
CA ARG A 89 63.07 -8.45 -14.75
C ARG A 89 61.94 -7.53 -15.25
N TYR A 90 61.15 -7.99 -16.23
CA TYR A 90 60.01 -7.24 -16.74
C TYR A 90 58.89 -7.17 -15.69
N SER A 91 58.64 -8.27 -14.98
CA SER A 91 57.66 -8.32 -13.89
C SER A 91 58.08 -7.47 -12.68
N ASP A 92 59.39 -7.38 -12.40
CA ASP A 92 59.91 -6.57 -11.30
C ASP A 92 59.94 -5.06 -11.62
N ARG A 93 60.20 -4.67 -12.88
CA ARG A 93 60.19 -3.26 -13.31
C ARG A 93 58.83 -2.72 -13.76
N PHE A 94 57.96 -3.58 -14.30
CA PHE A 94 56.68 -3.17 -14.90
C PHE A 94 55.45 -3.89 -14.30
N GLY A 95 55.63 -4.95 -13.51
CA GLY A 95 54.57 -5.92 -13.22
C GLY A 95 53.56 -5.56 -12.13
N HIS A 96 53.66 -4.39 -11.50
CA HIS A 96 52.68 -3.98 -10.47
C HIS A 96 52.45 -2.48 -10.41
N SER A 97 53.21 -1.67 -11.15
CA SER A 97 53.07 -0.20 -11.11
C SER A 97 51.75 0.24 -11.74
N LEU A 98 51.41 -0.30 -12.91
CA LEU A 98 50.16 0.02 -13.59
C LEU A 98 48.95 -0.45 -12.78
N ASP A 99 48.96 -1.69 -12.30
CA ASP A 99 47.84 -2.21 -11.50
C ASP A 99 47.70 -1.47 -10.16
N ARG A 100 48.81 -1.11 -9.51
CA ARG A 100 48.80 -0.29 -8.29
C ARG A 100 48.25 1.11 -8.55
N ASP A 101 48.71 1.78 -9.61
CA ASP A 101 48.26 3.12 -9.96
C ASP A 101 46.79 3.11 -10.36
N ILE A 102 46.34 2.10 -11.11
CA ILE A 102 44.93 1.90 -11.45
C ILE A 102 44.10 1.63 -10.18
N ILE A 103 44.57 0.83 -9.23
CA ILE A 103 43.86 0.58 -7.97
C ILE A 103 43.75 1.87 -7.14
N VAL A 104 44.81 2.68 -7.07
CA VAL A 104 44.80 3.97 -6.37
C VAL A 104 43.85 4.94 -7.06
N LEU A 105 43.87 5.02 -8.39
CA LEU A 105 42.97 5.87 -9.17
C LEU A 105 41.50 5.43 -9.00
N ARG A 106 41.18 4.14 -9.11
CA ARG A 106 39.82 3.62 -8.89
C ARG A 106 39.35 3.80 -7.45
N LYS A 107 40.27 3.66 -6.47
CA LYS A 107 39.96 3.92 -5.06
C LYS A 107 39.65 5.39 -4.84
N LYS A 108 40.47 6.28 -5.40
CA LYS A 108 40.27 7.73 -5.36
C LYS A 108 38.96 8.14 -6.03
N GLU A 109 38.67 7.60 -7.21
CA GLU A 109 37.42 7.84 -7.93
C GLU A 109 36.19 7.41 -7.11
N ARG A 110 36.25 6.22 -6.48
CA ARG A 110 35.18 5.77 -5.59
C ARG A 110 35.03 6.67 -4.36
N GLU A 111 36.14 7.11 -3.76
CA GLU A 111 36.14 7.99 -2.61
C GLU A 111 35.62 9.40 -2.96
N GLU A 112 35.98 9.93 -4.13
CA GLU A 112 35.45 11.19 -4.67
C GLU A 112 33.96 11.10 -4.97
N ALA A 113 33.49 10.01 -5.59
CA ALA A 113 32.05 9.79 -5.82
C ALA A 113 31.26 9.70 -4.51
N LEU A 114 31.83 9.03 -3.49
CA LEU A 114 31.23 8.94 -2.17
C LEU A 114 31.23 10.30 -1.46
N ASN A 115 32.33 11.05 -1.54
CA ASN A 115 32.41 12.40 -0.99
C ASN A 115 31.44 13.35 -1.68
N LEU A 116 31.24 13.24 -3.00
CA LEU A 116 30.24 14.01 -3.74
C LEU A 116 28.82 13.67 -3.29
N ALA A 117 28.51 12.38 -3.10
CA ALA A 117 27.21 11.96 -2.58
C ALA A 117 26.97 12.45 -1.14
N ARG A 118 28.03 12.56 -0.32
CA ARG A 118 27.95 13.08 1.05
C ARG A 118 27.96 14.61 1.14
N SER A 119 28.60 15.29 0.19
CA SER A 119 28.71 16.75 0.16
C SER A 119 27.58 17.41 -0.64
N ALA A 120 26.80 16.61 -1.37
CA ALA A 120 25.56 17.06 -1.96
C ALA A 120 24.67 17.64 -0.85
N PRO A 121 24.20 18.89 -0.99
CA PRO A 121 23.29 19.47 -0.02
C PRO A 121 22.03 18.61 0.03
N VAL A 122 21.70 18.14 1.23
CA VAL A 122 20.42 17.48 1.48
C VAL A 122 19.35 18.56 1.32
N VAL A 123 18.60 18.50 0.23
CA VAL A 123 17.39 19.29 0.07
C VAL A 123 16.32 18.55 0.86
N GLU A 124 16.16 18.92 2.12
CA GLU A 124 14.94 18.63 2.85
C GLU A 124 13.86 19.49 2.19
N LEU A 125 12.88 18.82 1.58
CA LEU A 125 11.61 19.48 1.30
C LEU A 125 11.10 19.87 2.67
N LEU A 126 11.26 21.15 3.03
CA LEU A 126 10.42 21.72 4.06
C LEU A 126 9.02 21.52 3.53
N ASP A 127 8.28 20.60 4.14
CA ASP A 127 6.83 20.62 4.09
C ASP A 127 6.44 21.97 4.71
N GLU A 128 6.52 23.04 3.91
CA GLU A 128 5.55 24.11 4.06
C GLU A 128 4.24 23.36 4.02
N GLU A 129 3.59 23.29 5.18
CA GLU A 129 2.35 22.59 5.46
C GLU A 129 1.28 23.16 4.53
N GLU A 130 1.36 22.84 3.24
CA GLU A 130 0.34 23.10 2.26
C GLU A 130 -0.80 22.22 2.74
N PRO A 131 -1.89 22.82 3.26
CA PRO A 131 -2.96 22.05 3.85
C PRO A 131 -3.43 21.06 2.81
N ASP A 132 -3.46 19.78 3.20
CA ASP A 132 -3.90 18.70 2.35
C ASP A 132 -5.15 19.13 1.60
N ARG A 133 -5.23 18.84 0.29
CA ARG A 133 -6.38 19.29 -0.52
C ARG A 133 -7.72 18.89 0.11
N LEU A 134 -7.75 17.76 0.82
CA LEU A 134 -8.89 17.30 1.60
C LEU A 134 -9.26 18.29 2.73
N THR A 135 -8.29 18.73 3.52
CA THR A 135 -8.50 19.72 4.60
C THR A 135 -9.00 21.07 4.06
N VAL A 136 -8.49 21.50 2.89
CA VAL A 136 -8.97 22.72 2.22
C VAL A 136 -10.43 22.60 1.80
N VAL A 137 -10.82 21.45 1.25
CA VAL A 137 -12.20 21.16 0.84
C VAL A 137 -13.14 21.07 2.05
N GLU A 138 -12.69 20.46 3.15
CA GLU A 138 -13.48 20.33 4.39
C GLU A 138 -13.71 21.66 5.09
N ASN A 139 -12.69 22.52 5.14
CA ASN A 139 -12.84 23.88 5.68
C ASN A 139 -13.86 24.68 4.88
N LYS A 140 -13.82 24.62 3.54
CA LYS A 140 -14.81 25.28 2.68
C LYS A 140 -16.22 24.72 2.87
N LEU A 141 -16.36 23.40 3.04
CA LEU A 141 -17.66 22.78 3.36
C LEU A 141 -18.19 23.24 4.72
N ARG A 142 -17.33 23.38 5.73
CA ARG A 142 -17.68 23.89 7.06
C ARG A 142 -18.16 25.35 7.02
N GLU A 143 -17.61 26.16 6.13
CA GLU A 143 -18.05 27.56 5.90
C GLU A 143 -19.37 27.65 5.09
N LEU A 144 -19.52 26.86 4.04
CA LEU A 144 -20.66 26.97 3.11
C LEU A 144 -21.94 26.25 3.59
N LYS A 145 -21.82 25.15 4.35
CA LYS A 145 -22.98 24.43 4.92
C LYS A 145 -23.89 25.31 5.80
N PRO A 146 -23.39 26.12 6.75
CA PRO A 146 -24.26 26.98 7.57
C PRO A 146 -24.93 28.08 6.72
N LEU A 147 -24.22 28.66 5.74
CA LEU A 147 -24.78 29.66 4.83
C LEU A 147 -25.92 29.09 3.98
N TYR A 148 -25.80 27.84 3.54
CA TYR A 148 -26.88 27.15 2.85
C TYR A 148 -28.10 26.90 3.76
N LYS A 149 -27.89 26.49 5.01
CA LYS A 149 -28.97 26.30 6.00
C LYS A 149 -29.69 27.62 6.28
N GLU A 150 -28.96 28.72 6.38
CA GLU A 150 -29.48 30.08 6.53
C GLU A 150 -30.25 30.54 5.29
N ALA A 151 -29.68 30.41 4.09
CA ALA A 151 -30.38 30.74 2.84
C ALA A 151 -31.67 29.92 2.66
N LYS A 152 -31.64 28.64 3.06
CA LYS A 152 -32.81 27.75 3.07
C LYS A 152 -33.88 28.19 4.06
N SER A 153 -33.50 28.67 5.25
CA SER A 153 -34.45 29.15 6.27
C SER A 153 -35.06 30.50 5.90
N LEU A 154 -34.28 31.39 5.28
CA LEU A 154 -34.74 32.68 4.73
C LEU A 154 -35.52 32.54 3.41
N GLY A 155 -35.47 31.36 2.78
CA GLY A 155 -36.11 31.11 1.48
C GLY A 155 -35.48 31.90 0.33
N ASP A 156 -34.22 32.29 0.46
CA ASP A 156 -33.49 33.05 -0.55
C ASP A 156 -33.10 32.14 -1.72
N LYS A 157 -33.95 32.15 -2.75
CA LYS A 157 -33.81 31.31 -3.94
C LYS A 157 -32.58 31.64 -4.77
N ASP A 158 -32.10 32.88 -4.71
CA ASP A 158 -30.94 33.30 -5.50
C ASP A 158 -29.65 32.85 -4.81
N ALA A 159 -29.56 32.97 -3.48
CA ALA A 159 -28.46 32.39 -2.71
C ALA A 159 -28.40 30.85 -2.81
N LEU A 160 -29.56 30.17 -2.79
CA LEU A 160 -29.61 28.72 -2.97
C LEU A 160 -29.14 28.27 -4.36
N ARG A 161 -29.42 29.04 -5.42
CA ARG A 161 -28.95 28.73 -6.78
C ARG A 161 -27.43 28.79 -6.91
N GLU A 162 -26.76 29.59 -6.09
CA GLU A 162 -25.31 29.73 -6.08
C GLU A 162 -24.63 28.70 -5.15
N LEU A 163 -25.19 28.48 -3.96
CA LEU A 163 -24.60 27.60 -2.94
C LEU A 163 -24.75 26.10 -3.24
N VAL A 164 -25.88 25.68 -3.84
CA VAL A 164 -26.12 24.26 -4.15
C VAL A 164 -25.06 23.65 -5.08
N PRO A 165 -24.72 24.23 -6.24
CA PRO A 165 -23.71 23.63 -7.12
C PRO A 165 -22.31 23.65 -6.49
N GLN A 166 -21.97 24.68 -5.71
CA GLN A 166 -20.67 24.75 -5.01
C GLN A 166 -20.53 23.66 -3.95
N LEU A 167 -21.58 23.40 -3.17
CA LEU A 167 -21.59 22.34 -2.18
C LEU A 167 -21.51 20.95 -2.84
N GLU A 168 -22.25 20.73 -3.94
CA GLU A 168 -22.21 19.47 -4.68
C GLU A 168 -20.82 19.17 -5.26
N GLU A 169 -20.17 20.19 -5.83
CA GLU A 169 -18.80 20.08 -6.35
C GLU A 169 -17.80 19.75 -5.24
N LEU A 170 -17.83 20.48 -4.12
CA LEU A 170 -16.94 20.21 -2.98
C LEU A 170 -17.20 18.85 -2.33
N MET A 171 -18.45 18.39 -2.27
CA MET A 171 -18.77 17.05 -1.77
C MET A 171 -18.29 15.95 -2.73
N ALA A 172 -18.38 16.15 -4.05
CA ALA A 172 -17.83 15.23 -5.03
C ALA A 172 -16.30 15.16 -4.96
N GLU A 173 -15.63 16.31 -4.80
CA GLU A 173 -14.18 16.39 -4.64
C GLU A 173 -13.73 15.70 -3.34
N ARG A 174 -14.43 15.93 -2.21
CA ARG A 174 -14.18 15.24 -0.94
C ARG A 174 -14.26 13.73 -1.08
N ARG A 175 -15.32 13.21 -1.73
CA ARG A 175 -15.49 11.77 -1.97
C ARG A 175 -14.36 11.20 -2.83
N SER A 176 -13.94 11.92 -3.86
CA SER A 176 -12.81 11.50 -4.72
C SER A 176 -11.49 11.48 -3.94
N LEU A 177 -11.19 12.52 -3.16
CA LEU A 177 -9.96 12.62 -2.38
C LEU A 177 -9.92 11.57 -1.26
N LYS A 178 -11.03 11.38 -0.52
CA LYS A 178 -11.16 10.37 0.54
C LYS A 178 -11.07 8.93 0.01
N GLY A 179 -11.55 8.68 -1.21
CA GLY A 179 -11.37 7.39 -1.88
C GLY A 179 -9.94 7.12 -2.33
N GLN A 180 -9.19 8.17 -2.71
CA GLN A 180 -7.83 8.05 -3.19
C GLN A 180 -6.82 7.83 -2.04
N THR A 181 -7.01 8.47 -0.88
CA THR A 181 -6.17 8.28 0.32
C THR A 181 -6.28 6.85 0.88
N LYS A 182 -7.44 6.19 0.74
CA LYS A 182 -7.67 4.81 1.19
C LYS A 182 -6.91 3.74 0.38
N SER A 183 -6.34 4.08 -0.77
CA SER A 183 -5.75 3.13 -1.72
C SER A 183 -4.22 2.97 -1.68
N VAL A 184 -3.49 3.79 -0.91
CA VAL A 184 -2.01 3.88 -1.02
C VAL A 184 -1.22 3.53 0.26
N GLN A 185 -1.83 3.32 1.43
CA GLN A 185 -1.03 3.12 2.66
C GLN A 185 -0.95 1.65 3.12
N PRO A 186 0.25 1.03 3.15
CA PRO A 186 0.54 -0.11 4.01
C PRO A 186 0.79 0.37 5.44
N SER A 187 0.08 -0.25 6.38
CA SER A 187 0.18 -0.18 7.85
C SER A 187 1.47 0.40 8.45
N SER A 188 1.34 1.51 9.19
CA SER A 188 2.17 1.82 10.35
C SER A 188 1.35 2.60 11.38
N ASP A 189 1.22 2.00 12.56
CA ASP A 189 0.63 2.54 13.79
C ASP A 189 1.15 3.93 14.19
N ASP A 190 0.27 4.63 14.94
CA ASP A 190 0.49 5.81 15.80
C ASP A 190 0.57 7.19 15.11
N ASP A 191 -0.60 7.86 14.96
CA ASP A 191 -0.84 9.19 15.53
C ASP A 191 -2.34 9.56 15.46
N HIS A 192 -2.84 10.22 16.51
CA HIS A 192 -4.23 10.63 16.70
C HIS A 192 -4.73 11.57 15.59
N SER A 193 -5.82 11.20 14.90
CA SER A 193 -6.76 12.17 14.32
C SER A 193 -8.15 11.55 14.20
N GLU A 194 -9.03 12.02 15.07
CA GLU A 194 -10.45 11.69 15.08
C GLU A 194 -11.14 12.22 13.82
N ASP A 195 -12.16 11.47 13.44
CA ASP A 195 -13.34 11.93 12.73
C ASP A 195 -13.23 12.10 11.21
N SER A 196 -13.25 10.93 10.57
CA SER A 196 -13.57 10.76 9.16
C SER A 196 -15.08 10.52 9.00
N GLU A 197 -15.94 11.50 9.25
CA GLU A 197 -17.35 11.43 8.83
C GLU A 197 -17.42 11.38 7.30
N GLU A 198 -17.55 10.18 6.73
CA GLU A 198 -18.16 9.96 5.42
C GLU A 198 -19.50 10.68 5.44
N VAL A 199 -19.91 11.34 4.36
CA VAL A 199 -21.31 11.74 4.20
C VAL A 199 -21.75 11.07 2.91
N ALA A 200 -22.12 9.81 3.08
CA ALA A 200 -23.04 9.16 2.17
C ALA A 200 -24.43 9.67 2.56
N GLU A 201 -25.16 10.26 1.61
CA GLU A 201 -26.61 10.40 1.75
C GLU A 201 -27.24 9.00 1.71
N ALA A 202 -27.15 8.31 2.83
CA ALA A 202 -27.92 7.17 3.24
C ALA A 202 -28.03 7.39 4.75
N GLU A 203 -29.15 7.97 5.21
CA GLU A 203 -29.43 8.38 6.60
C GLU A 203 -28.36 7.86 7.58
N GLU A 204 -27.31 8.65 7.76
CA GLU A 204 -26.20 8.31 8.65
C GLU A 204 -26.80 8.34 10.04
N MET A 205 -27.13 7.15 10.53
CA MET A 205 -27.42 6.92 11.94
C MET A 205 -26.22 7.47 12.70
N ASP A 206 -26.47 8.41 13.61
CA ASP A 206 -25.41 8.95 14.47
C ASP A 206 -24.70 7.76 15.13
N ASP A 207 -23.39 7.86 15.42
CA ASP A 207 -22.66 6.75 16.07
C ASP A 207 -23.36 6.30 17.37
N ALA A 208 -24.01 7.24 18.07
CA ALA A 208 -24.87 6.97 19.21
C ALA A 208 -26.09 6.11 18.85
N ASP A 209 -26.73 6.34 17.71
CA ASP A 209 -27.88 5.58 17.21
C ASP A 209 -27.48 4.16 16.79
N VAL A 210 -26.32 4.02 16.16
CA VAL A 210 -25.76 2.70 15.78
C VAL A 210 -25.44 1.88 17.03
N LEU A 211 -24.75 2.49 18.00
CA LEU A 211 -24.43 1.86 19.27
C LEU A 211 -25.70 1.47 20.04
N PHE A 212 -26.68 2.37 20.13
CA PHE A 212 -27.92 2.13 20.84
C PHE A 212 -28.77 1.03 20.18
N SER A 213 -28.80 0.96 18.85
CA SER A 213 -29.47 -0.12 18.12
C SER A 213 -28.81 -1.48 18.36
N GLN A 214 -27.47 -1.51 18.41
CA GLN A 214 -26.72 -2.72 18.74
C GLN A 214 -26.99 -3.17 20.18
N PHE A 215 -27.03 -2.23 21.13
CA PHE A 215 -27.41 -2.50 22.51
C PHE A 215 -28.84 -2.99 22.65
N PHE A 216 -29.79 -2.39 21.96
CA PHE A 216 -31.18 -2.87 21.97
C PHE A 216 -31.25 -4.33 21.51
N THR A 217 -30.49 -4.71 20.49
CA THR A 217 -30.43 -6.10 20.00
C THR A 217 -29.87 -7.04 21.07
N ILE A 218 -28.73 -6.69 21.68
CA ILE A 218 -28.10 -7.46 22.76
C ILE A 218 -29.05 -7.63 23.94
N VAL A 219 -29.70 -6.55 24.36
CA VAL A 219 -30.67 -6.54 25.45
C VAL A 219 -31.89 -7.38 25.11
N ASN A 220 -32.43 -7.28 23.90
CA ASN A 220 -33.57 -8.07 23.48
C ASN A 220 -33.26 -9.57 23.48
N ASP A 221 -32.07 -9.97 23.02
CA ASP A 221 -31.66 -11.37 23.02
C ASP A 221 -31.43 -11.87 24.45
N LEU A 222 -30.77 -11.07 25.29
CA LEU A 222 -30.48 -11.41 26.69
C LEU A 222 -31.74 -11.50 27.57
N LEU A 223 -32.66 -10.53 27.44
CA LEU A 223 -33.94 -10.55 28.15
C LEU A 223 -34.90 -11.61 27.61
N GLY A 224 -34.77 -11.98 26.33
CA GLY A 224 -35.61 -12.99 25.68
C GLY A 224 -35.28 -14.41 26.14
N ASP A 225 -34.01 -14.72 26.37
CA ASP A 225 -33.55 -16.09 26.64
C ASP A 225 -33.32 -16.39 28.13
N GLU A 226 -32.93 -15.38 28.94
CA GLU A 226 -32.40 -15.61 30.29
C GLU A 226 -33.28 -15.06 31.43
N LEU A 227 -34.39 -14.39 31.12
CA LEU A 227 -35.24 -13.74 32.12
C LEU A 227 -36.33 -14.71 32.65
N PRO A 228 -36.49 -14.87 33.98
CA PRO A 228 -37.49 -15.77 34.55
C PRO A 228 -38.93 -15.28 34.34
N GLU A 229 -39.89 -16.20 34.13
CA GLU A 229 -41.30 -15.88 33.81
C GLU A 229 -41.95 -14.89 34.82
N GLU A 230 -41.61 -14.98 36.10
CA GLU A 230 -42.12 -14.08 37.16
C GLU A 230 -41.66 -12.62 36.97
N ALA A 231 -40.42 -12.42 36.51
CA ALA A 231 -39.89 -11.10 36.21
C ALA A 231 -40.43 -10.57 34.86
N ILE A 232 -40.68 -11.46 33.88
CA ILE A 232 -41.36 -11.09 32.62
C ILE A 232 -42.79 -10.58 32.91
N GLU A 233 -43.57 -11.28 33.71
CA GLU A 233 -44.94 -10.86 34.07
C GLU A 233 -44.95 -9.52 34.82
N THR A 234 -43.98 -9.31 35.71
CA THR A 234 -43.81 -8.04 36.45
C THR A 234 -43.43 -6.90 35.51
N PHE A 235 -42.52 -7.16 34.56
CA PHE A 235 -42.10 -6.18 33.56
C PHE A 235 -43.23 -5.82 32.60
N LEU A 236 -43.97 -6.81 32.09
CA LEU A 236 -45.14 -6.61 31.21
C LEU A 236 -46.24 -5.77 31.87
N ALA A 237 -46.37 -5.83 33.19
CA ALA A 237 -47.32 -5.03 33.96
C ALA A 237 -46.79 -3.63 34.33
N SER A 238 -45.53 -3.34 34.04
CA SER A 238 -44.87 -2.08 34.36
C SER A 238 -44.97 -1.07 33.21
N ASP A 239 -44.91 0.23 33.56
CA ASP A 239 -44.88 1.32 32.60
C ASP A 239 -43.61 1.29 31.70
N GLY A 240 -42.57 0.56 32.12
CA GLY A 240 -41.34 0.38 31.35
C GLY A 240 -41.50 -0.51 30.11
N PHE A 241 -42.54 -1.35 30.06
CA PHE A 241 -42.83 -2.18 28.90
C PHE A 241 -43.36 -1.35 27.72
N GLU A 242 -44.07 -0.25 27.97
CA GLU A 242 -44.54 0.64 26.90
C GLU A 242 -43.36 1.31 26.20
N LEU A 243 -42.38 1.79 26.98
CA LEU A 243 -41.14 2.35 26.44
C LEU A 243 -40.33 1.29 25.69
N PHE A 244 -40.24 0.05 26.21
CA PHE A 244 -39.56 -1.04 25.53
C PHE A 244 -40.18 -1.35 24.15
N LYS A 245 -41.51 -1.30 24.04
CA LYS A 245 -42.20 -1.49 22.76
C LYS A 245 -41.99 -0.33 21.79
N GLU A 246 -41.93 0.90 22.29
CA GLU A 246 -41.68 2.09 21.48
C GLU A 246 -40.25 2.08 20.93
N VAL A 247 -39.27 1.80 21.80
CA VAL A 247 -37.85 1.66 21.43
C VAL A 247 -37.65 0.48 20.48
N GLY A 248 -38.34 -0.65 20.71
CA GLY A 248 -38.26 -1.81 19.83
C GLY A 248 -38.96 -1.66 18.48
N ALA A 249 -39.83 -0.66 18.34
CA ALA A 249 -40.43 -0.33 17.05
C ALA A 249 -39.43 0.40 16.16
N ASP A 250 -38.73 1.42 16.70
CA ASP A 250 -37.75 2.23 15.98
C ASP A 250 -36.69 2.80 16.97
N PRO A 251 -35.57 2.08 17.24
CA PRO A 251 -34.59 2.47 18.26
C PRO A 251 -33.82 3.75 17.93
N THR A 252 -33.73 4.09 16.64
CA THR A 252 -33.08 5.30 16.15
C THR A 252 -33.97 6.54 16.21
N SER A 253 -35.27 6.38 16.45
CA SER A 253 -36.22 7.50 16.51
C SER A 253 -36.38 8.10 17.91
N ILE A 254 -35.78 7.46 18.92
CA ILE A 254 -35.91 7.79 20.33
C ILE A 254 -34.88 8.84 20.73
N ASP A 255 -35.32 9.84 21.48
CA ASP A 255 -34.46 10.88 22.05
C ASP A 255 -33.57 10.38 23.20
N ASP A 256 -32.44 11.04 23.42
CA ASP A 256 -31.44 10.64 24.42
C ASP A 256 -31.97 10.59 25.87
N GLU A 257 -32.94 11.44 26.22
CA GLU A 257 -33.57 11.43 27.54
C GLU A 257 -34.35 10.12 27.75
N ARG A 258 -35.15 9.71 26.75
CA ARG A 258 -35.84 8.42 26.77
C ARG A 258 -34.91 7.22 26.64
N ARG A 259 -33.78 7.33 25.93
CA ARG A 259 -32.74 6.28 25.89
C ARG A 259 -32.15 6.02 27.28
N GLY A 260 -31.95 7.08 28.07
CA GLY A 260 -31.50 6.94 29.45
C GLY A 260 -32.56 6.34 30.39
N GLU A 261 -33.83 6.66 30.20
CA GLU A 261 -34.93 6.00 30.91
C GLU A 261 -35.01 4.50 30.55
N PHE A 262 -34.88 4.18 29.26
CA PHE A 262 -34.80 2.80 28.77
C PHE A 262 -33.62 2.06 29.40
N PHE A 263 -32.43 2.65 29.42
CA PHE A 263 -31.26 2.03 30.02
C PHE A 263 -31.47 1.67 31.50
N LYS A 264 -32.09 2.55 32.30
CA LYS A 264 -32.39 2.29 33.72
C LYS A 264 -33.34 1.13 33.92
N ILE A 265 -34.36 1.03 33.06
CA ILE A 265 -35.31 -0.07 33.07
C ILE A 265 -34.59 -1.38 32.74
N ILE A 266 -33.70 -1.37 31.76
CA ILE A 266 -32.90 -2.54 31.39
C ILE A 266 -31.92 -2.94 32.49
N ASP A 267 -31.20 -1.99 33.11
CA ASP A 267 -30.28 -2.26 34.22
C ASP A 267 -30.99 -2.91 35.42
N GLU A 268 -32.22 -2.46 35.73
CA GLU A 268 -33.07 -3.08 36.74
C GLU A 268 -33.46 -4.52 36.36
N GLN A 269 -33.82 -4.77 35.08
CA GLN A 269 -34.14 -6.13 34.62
C GLN A 269 -32.92 -7.05 34.59
N LEU A 270 -31.74 -6.55 34.22
CA LEU A 270 -30.49 -7.31 34.28
C LEU A 270 -30.13 -7.69 35.71
N GLY A 271 -30.43 -6.82 36.69
CA GLY A 271 -30.28 -7.12 38.12
C GLY A 271 -31.23 -8.21 38.65
N ASN A 272 -32.33 -8.48 37.94
CA ASN A 272 -33.28 -9.55 38.27
C ASN A 272 -32.93 -10.91 37.64
N MET A 273 -31.86 -10.97 36.84
CA MET A 273 -31.38 -12.21 36.22
C MET A 273 -30.55 -13.06 37.20
N PRO A 274 -30.47 -14.39 37.00
CA PRO A 274 -29.60 -15.24 37.80
C PRO A 274 -28.12 -14.91 37.59
N ASP A 275 -27.32 -14.99 38.67
CA ASP A 275 -25.87 -14.66 38.68
C ASP A 275 -25.06 -15.40 37.59
N SER A 276 -25.49 -16.61 37.21
CA SER A 276 -24.88 -17.40 36.13
C SER A 276 -24.97 -16.72 34.78
N SER A 277 -26.12 -16.10 34.49
CA SER A 277 -26.41 -15.45 33.20
C SER A 277 -25.77 -14.08 33.14
N ILE A 278 -25.73 -13.36 34.27
CA ILE A 278 -24.95 -12.11 34.41
C ILE A 278 -23.45 -12.37 34.19
N SER A 279 -22.91 -13.43 34.80
CA SER A 279 -21.49 -13.78 34.63
C SER A 279 -21.16 -14.16 33.18
N ALA A 280 -22.04 -14.92 32.53
CA ALA A 280 -21.88 -15.27 31.12
C ALA A 280 -21.93 -14.04 30.20
N PHE A 281 -22.82 -13.09 30.49
CA PHE A 281 -22.92 -11.84 29.76
C PHE A 281 -21.68 -10.95 29.95
N VAL A 282 -21.16 -10.81 31.18
CA VAL A 282 -19.96 -10.01 31.44
C VAL A 282 -18.70 -10.60 30.81
N GLU A 283 -18.62 -11.93 30.71
CA GLU A 283 -17.54 -12.62 29.98
C GLU A 283 -17.70 -12.54 28.46
N SER A 284 -18.88 -12.16 27.97
CA SER A 284 -19.14 -11.96 26.55
C SER A 284 -18.54 -10.64 26.05
N GLY A 285 -18.24 -10.58 24.75
CA GLY A 285 -17.81 -9.34 24.09
C GLY A 285 -18.90 -8.26 24.03
N GLU A 286 -20.15 -8.62 24.31
CA GLU A 286 -21.32 -7.74 24.23
C GLU A 286 -21.41 -6.79 25.43
N PHE A 287 -20.78 -7.15 26.55
CA PHE A 287 -20.66 -6.30 27.73
C PHE A 287 -19.90 -4.99 27.45
N ALA A 288 -19.00 -4.97 26.45
CA ALA A 288 -18.30 -3.76 26.06
C ALA A 288 -19.25 -2.66 25.57
N ILE A 289 -20.28 -3.05 24.80
CA ILE A 289 -21.30 -2.15 24.25
C ILE A 289 -22.23 -1.68 25.37
N TYR A 290 -22.63 -2.60 26.27
CA TYR A 290 -23.38 -2.25 27.48
C TYR A 290 -22.67 -1.18 28.31
N LYS A 291 -21.37 -1.38 28.56
CA LYS A 291 -20.56 -0.45 29.34
C LYS A 291 -20.46 0.92 28.67
N GLN A 292 -20.21 0.95 27.36
CA GLN A 292 -20.10 2.19 26.61
C GLN A 292 -21.40 3.01 26.68
N ILE A 293 -22.56 2.35 26.60
CA ILE A 293 -23.87 3.02 26.71
C ILE A 293 -24.18 3.41 28.15
N SER A 294 -23.76 2.62 29.13
CA SER A 294 -23.87 3.03 30.53
C SER A 294 -23.12 4.34 30.78
N GLU A 295 -21.91 4.51 30.23
CA GLU A 295 -21.13 5.75 30.38
C GLU A 295 -21.79 6.97 29.71
N MET A 296 -22.62 6.74 28.68
CA MET A 296 -23.36 7.79 27.98
C MET A 296 -24.65 8.21 28.69
N TYR A 297 -25.34 7.29 29.37
CA TYR A 297 -26.70 7.49 29.84
C TYR A 297 -26.91 7.35 31.37
N THR A 298 -25.84 7.16 32.16
CA THR A 298 -25.85 7.19 33.64
C THR A 298 -25.89 8.58 34.25
#